data_AF-A0A7V5DRY6-F1
#
_entry.id   AF-A0A7V5DRY6-F1
#
_cell.length_a   1.000
_cell.length_b   1.000
_cell.length_c   1.000
_cell.angle_alpha   90.00
_cell.angle_beta   90.00
_cell.angle_gamma   90.00
#
_symmetry.space_group_name_H-M   'P 1'
#
loop_
_entity.id
_entity.type
_entity.pdbx_description
1 polymer ?
#
loop_
_entity_poly.entity_id
_entity_poly.type
_entity_poly.pdbx_seq_one_letter_code
_entity_poly.pdbx_strand_id
1 'polypeptide(L)' 'MAISGKYGKINIPKIGDDEPIFILRAQDKLAATTIEMYKLLASSHGAILADQLQKEIDVFKKWKGIKKLPD' A
#
# COMPACT_ATOMS: atom_id res chain seq x y z
N MET A 1 2.10 -15.11 -6.63
CA MET A 1 3.03 -14.82 -5.50
C MET A 1 3.98 -13.74 -5.94
N ALA A 2 4.14 -12.63 -5.22
CA ALA A 2 5.00 -11.58 -5.72
C ALA A 2 6.45 -11.71 -5.23
N ILE A 3 7.42 -11.48 -6.12
CA ILE A 3 8.84 -11.37 -5.77
C ILE A 3 9.20 -9.91 -5.57
N SER A 4 9.61 -9.56 -4.35
CA SER A 4 10.21 -8.25 -4.06
C SER A 4 11.72 -8.39 -3.90
N GLY A 5 12.50 -7.59 -4.61
CA GLY A 5 13.95 -7.51 -4.39
C GLY A 5 14.33 -7.11 -2.95
N LYS A 6 13.47 -6.36 -2.25
CA LYS A 6 13.70 -5.88 -0.87
C LYS A 6 13.15 -6.84 0.20
N TYR A 7 12.12 -7.62 -0.12
CA TYR A 7 11.38 -8.43 0.87
C TYR A 7 11.29 -9.93 0.54
N GLY A 8 11.94 -10.38 -0.53
CA GLY A 8 11.91 -11.77 -0.96
C GLY A 8 10.55 -12.20 -1.51
N LYS A 9 10.13 -13.44 -1.21
CA LYS A 9 8.86 -14.01 -1.68
C LYS A 9 7.72 -13.60 -0.75
N ILE A 10 6.71 -12.93 -1.30
CA ILE A 10 5.49 -12.56 -0.57
C ILE A 10 4.30 -13.27 -1.21
N ASN A 11 3.60 -14.06 -0.41
CA ASN A 11 2.37 -14.69 -0.84
C ASN A 11 1.19 -13.72 -0.69
N ILE A 12 0.87 -13.01 -1.77
CA ILE A 12 -0.30 -12.12 -1.85
C ILE A 12 -1.40 -12.86 -2.62
N PRO A 13 -2.58 -13.10 -2.02
CA PRO A 13 -3.69 -13.72 -2.74
C PRO A 13 -4.04 -12.94 -4.01
N LYS A 14 -4.32 -13.65 -5.09
CA LYS A 14 -4.76 -13.10 -6.39
C LYS A 14 -3.71 -12.28 -7.16
N ILE A 15 -2.44 -12.34 -6.76
CA ILE A 15 -1.32 -11.72 -7.47
C ILE A 15 -0.50 -12.80 -8.17
N GLY A 16 -0.15 -12.57 -9.44
CA GLY A 16 0.65 -13.48 -10.27
C GLY A 16 2.04 -13.75 -9.70
N ASP A 17 2.74 -14.76 -10.22
CA ASP A 17 4.08 -15.12 -9.73
C ASP A 17 5.18 -14.11 -10.15
N ASP A 18 4.96 -13.44 -11.29
CA ASP A 18 5.88 -12.45 -11.87
C ASP A 18 5.26 -11.05 -11.95
N GLU A 19 4.15 -10.83 -11.25
CA GLU A 19 3.48 -9.53 -11.25
C GLU A 19 4.31 -8.52 -10.45
N PRO A 20 4.70 -7.37 -11.04
CA PRO A 20 5.45 -6.36 -10.34
C PRO A 20 4.57 -5.72 -9.27
N ILE A 21 5.06 -5.71 -8.03
CA ILE A 21 4.35 -5.10 -6.91
C ILE A 21 5.14 -3.95 -6.30
N PHE A 22 4.41 -2.99 -5.75
CA PHE A 22 4.96 -1.95 -4.91
C PHE A 22 4.38 -2.09 -3.50
N ILE A 23 5.22 -1.98 -2.48
CA ILE A 23 4.84 -2.20 -1.08
C ILE A 23 5.10 -0.94 -0.27
N LEU A 24 4.06 -0.47 0.40
CA LEU A 24 4.13 0.59 1.39
C LEU A 24 4.06 -0.02 2.79
N ARG A 25 4.98 0.35 3.67
CA ARG A 25 4.97 -0.09 5.06
C ARG A 25 4.45 1.02 5.97
N ALA A 26 3.80 0.66 7.07
CA ALA A 26 3.35 1.62 8.08
C ALA A 26 4.52 2.41 8.72
N GLN A 27 5.74 1.84 8.67
CA GLN A 27 6.97 2.52 9.04
C GLN A 27 7.33 3.68 8.09
N ASP A 28 6.91 3.65 6.83
CA ASP A 28 7.28 4.66 5.86
C ASP A 28 6.38 5.90 6.06
N LYS A 29 6.98 7.04 6.41
CA LYS A 29 6.27 8.28 6.77
C LYS A 29 5.37 8.80 5.64
N LEU A 30 5.68 8.44 4.40
CA LEU A 30 4.95 8.86 3.20
C LEU A 30 3.78 7.92 2.85
N ALA A 31 3.70 6.73 3.44
CA ALA A 31 2.79 5.69 2.99
C ALA A 31 1.31 6.09 3.05
N ALA A 32 0.85 6.69 4.15
CA ALA A 32 -0.54 7.11 4.28
C ALA A 32 -0.94 8.14 3.21
N THR A 33 -0.08 9.13 2.96
CA THR A 33 -0.29 10.15 1.93
C THR A 33 -0.26 9.55 0.52
N THR A 34 0.63 8.59 0.26
CA THR A 34 0.65 7.88 -1.03
C THR A 34 -0.66 7.11 -1.26
N ILE A 35 -1.19 6.44 -0.24
CA ILE A 35 -2.49 5.74 -0.34
C ILE A 35 -3.63 6.75 -0.56
N GLU A 36 -3.60 7.92 0.08
CA GLU A 36 -4.57 9.00 -0.18
C GLU A 36 -4.53 9.49 -1.63
N MET A 37 -3.33 9.69 -2.20
CA MET A 37 -3.18 10.05 -3.61
C MET A 37 -3.75 8.96 -4.52
N TYR A 38 -3.43 7.70 -4.24
CA TYR A 38 -3.95 6.58 -5.03
C TYR A 38 -5.48 6.45 -4.91
N LYS A 39 -6.05 6.70 -3.72
CA LYS A 39 -7.50 6.76 -3.53
C LYS A 39 -8.14 7.82 -4.42
N LEU A 40 -7.58 9.01 -4.51
CA LEU A 40 -8.10 10.07 -5.38
C LEU A 40 -8.10 9.64 -6.86
N LEU A 41 -7.03 8.99 -7.32
CA LEU A 41 -6.95 8.45 -8.69
C LEU A 41 -7.96 7.31 -8.92
N ALA A 42 -8.12 6.41 -7.95
CA ALA A 42 -9.10 5.33 -8.02
C ALA A 42 -10.54 5.89 -8.08
N SER A 43 -10.84 6.89 -7.25
CA SER A 43 -12.14 7.58 -7.25
C SER A 43 -12.43 8.26 -8.58
N SER A 44 -11.44 8.94 -9.19
CA SER A 44 -11.67 9.65 -10.45
C SER A 44 -11.96 8.73 -11.63
N HIS A 45 -11.64 7.44 -11.52
CA HIS A 45 -11.93 6.40 -12.52
C HIS A 45 -13.08 5.48 -12.10
N GLY A 46 -13.83 5.80 -11.04
CA GLY A 46 -14.98 5.02 -10.59
C GLY A 46 -14.64 3.63 -10.02
N ALA A 47 -13.40 3.43 -9.57
CA ALA A 47 -12.99 2.15 -9.02
C ALA A 47 -13.54 1.94 -7.60
N ILE A 48 -14.25 0.82 -7.39
CA ILE A 48 -14.83 0.40 -6.09
C ILE A 48 -13.77 0.35 -4.97
N LEU A 49 -12.51 0.08 -5.34
CA LEU A 49 -11.38 0.06 -4.41
C LEU A 49 -11.24 1.38 -3.62
N ALA A 50 -11.62 2.51 -4.19
CA ALA A 50 -11.46 3.81 -3.54
C ALA A 50 -12.16 3.88 -2.17
N ASP A 51 -13.34 3.25 -2.04
CA ASP A 51 -14.09 3.22 -0.78
C ASP A 51 -13.38 2.34 0.27
N GLN A 52 -12.70 1.29 -0.18
CA GLN A 52 -11.98 0.36 0.68
C GLN A 52 -10.67 0.96 1.20
N LEU A 53 -10.03 1.85 0.44
CA LEU A 53 -8.75 2.45 0.80
C LEU A 53 -8.81 3.33 2.05
N GLN A 54 -9.99 3.86 2.43
CA GLN A 54 -10.11 4.66 3.66
C GLN A 54 -9.73 3.86 4.90
N LYS A 55 -10.12 2.58 4.97
CA LYS A 55 -9.78 1.70 6.09
C LYS A 55 -8.27 1.51 6.22
N GLU A 56 -7.58 1.32 5.09
CA GLU A 56 -6.13 1.14 5.08
C GLU A 56 -5.40 2.43 5.47
N ILE A 57 -5.85 3.60 4.98
CA ILE A 57 -5.31 4.90 5.40
C ILE A 57 -5.39 5.07 6.92
N ASP A 58 -6.53 4.72 7.52
CA ASP A 58 -6.72 4.81 8.97
C ASP A 58 -5.80 3.87 9.75
N VAL A 59 -5.56 2.65 9.25
CA VAL A 59 -4.62 1.69 9.84
C VAL A 59 -3.21 2.29 9.87
N PHE A 60 -2.74 2.86 8.75
CA PHE A 60 -1.42 3.49 8.66
C PHE A 60 -1.29 4.70 9.60
N LYS A 61 -2.32 5.54 9.68
CA LYS A 61 -2.34 6.71 10.57
C LYS A 61 -2.30 6.31 12.04
N LYS A 62 -3.10 5.31 12.44
CA LYS A 62 -3.23 4.84 13.83
C LYS A 62 -2.07 3.95 14.29
N TRP A 63 -1.24 3.44 13.38
CA TRP A 63 -0.09 2.63 13.74
C TRP A 63 0.92 3.43 14.59
N LYS A 64 1.22 2.90 15.79
CA LYS A 64 2.00 3.57 16.84
C LYS A 64 3.51 3.32 16.78
N GLY A 65 3.97 2.54 15.81
CA GLY A 65 5.40 2.26 15.65
C GLY A 65 6.18 3.47 15.12
N ILE A 66 7.51 3.34 15.12
CA ILE A 66 8.41 4.42 14.65
C ILE A 66 8.22 4.61 13.15
N LYS A 67 7.83 5.83 12.75
CA LYS A 67 7.75 6.24 11.35
C LYS A 67 9.07 6.87 10.91
N LYS A 68 9.61 6.47 9.76
CA LYS A 68 10.88 6.90 9.17
C LYS A 68 10.67 7.28 7.71
N LEU A 69 11.60 8.05 7.13
CA LEU A 69 11.61 8.19 5.67
C LEU A 69 11.97 6.84 5.05
N PRO A 70 11.31 6.44 3.95
CA PRO A 70 11.66 5.20 3.25
C PRO A 70 13.09 5.29 2.70
N ASP A 71 13.85 4.20 2.88
CA ASP A 71 15.17 4.00 2.27
C ASP A 71 15.06 3.64 0.79
#